data_AF-A0A934EZB4-F1
#
_entry.id   AF-A0A934EZB4-F1
#
_cell.length_a   1.000
_cell.length_b   1.000
_cell.length_c   1.000
_cell.angle_alpha   90.00
_cell.angle_beta   90.00
_cell.angle_gamma   90.00
#
_symmetry.space_group_name_H-M   'P 1'
#
loop_
_entity.id
_entity.type
_entity.pdbx_description
1 polymer ?
#
loop_
_entity_poly.entity_id
_entity_poly.type
_entity_poly.pdbx_seq_one_letter_code
_entity_poly.pdbx_strand_id
1 'polypeptide(L)'
;MTTVGRFLRQADASLALSRLQAEGIEGFLFDEISLSVVGAGMTAIPIRLEVADEDAERALRILRGEEGAGPLPDDFVPPEGAEGGEGNFPKVTAKELGSAFITGGVMTLITIGLPGLAAMVGGMIRPPTIGGVLLLFAIGGVGGVIMHVYREGQKEAAEAEERPDTHPEPPNKTDARR
;
A
#
# COMPACT_ATOMS: atom_id res chain seq x y z
N MET A 1 4.51 24.40 18.72
CA MET A 1 4.17 23.05 18.22
C MET A 1 5.16 22.08 18.81
N THR A 2 4.66 21.00 19.42
CA THR A 2 5.48 20.02 20.16
C THR A 2 5.24 18.63 19.60
N THR A 3 6.32 17.88 19.33
CA THR A 3 6.23 16.48 18.89
C THR A 3 5.81 15.57 20.04
N VAL A 4 4.65 14.93 19.91
CA VAL A 4 4.10 13.97 20.89
C VAL A 4 4.23 12.51 20.46
N GLY A 5 4.56 12.24 19.19
CA GLY A 5 4.79 10.90 18.68
C GLY A 5 5.77 10.83 17.52
N ARG A 6 6.43 9.68 17.36
CA ARG A 6 7.31 9.36 16.21
C ARG A 6 6.99 7.94 15.73
N PHE A 7 6.63 7.82 14.46
CA PHE A 7 6.08 6.58 13.89
C PHE A 7 6.87 6.17 12.64
N LEU A 8 7.10 4.87 12.46
CA LEU A 8 7.76 4.33 11.25
C LEU A 8 6.79 3.96 10.13
N ARG A 9 5.48 3.90 10.44
CA ARG A 9 4.43 3.55 9.48
C ARG A 9 3.36 4.63 9.50
N GLN A 10 2.92 5.06 8.32
CA GLN A 10 1.88 6.08 8.16
C GLN A 10 0.57 5.66 8.84
N ALA A 11 0.19 4.38 8.76
CA ALA A 11 -1.01 3.85 9.42
C ALA A 11 -1.01 4.06 10.95
N ASP A 12 0.13 3.83 11.63
CA ASP A 12 0.24 4.05 13.08
C ASP A 12 0.11 5.55 13.42
N ALA A 13 0.74 6.40 12.59
CA ALA A 13 0.71 7.85 12.75
C ALA A 13 -0.70 8.43 12.55
N SER A 14 -1.41 7.97 11.52
CA SER A 14 -2.80 8.34 11.25
C SER A 14 -3.74 7.86 12.37
N LEU A 15 -3.57 6.63 12.87
CA LEU A 15 -4.37 6.13 13.99
C LEU A 15 -4.15 6.96 15.27
N ALA A 16 -2.90 7.33 15.55
CA ALA A 16 -2.56 8.20 16.67
C ALA A 16 -3.19 9.60 16.52
N LEU A 17 -3.13 10.19 15.33
CA LEU A 17 -3.80 11.46 15.04
C LEU A 17 -5.33 11.37 15.22
N SER A 18 -5.98 10.33 14.70
CA SER A 18 -7.43 10.17 14.84
C SER A 18 -7.88 10.03 16.30
N ARG A 19 -7.07 9.42 17.17
CA ARG A 19 -7.34 9.37 18.63
C ARG A 19 -7.30 10.76 19.27
N LEU A 20 -6.32 11.59 18.90
CA LEU A 20 -6.24 12.98 19.38
C LEU A 20 -7.42 13.83 18.88
N GLN A 21 -7.78 13.68 17.61
CA GLN A 21 -8.91 14.39 17.00
C GLN A 21 -10.26 14.00 17.62
N ALA A 22 -10.47 12.74 17.97
CA ALA A 22 -11.66 12.29 18.69
C ALA A 22 -11.82 12.97 20.06
N GLU A 23 -10.70 13.31 20.71
CA GLU A 23 -10.60 14.04 21.97
C GLU A 23 -10.57 15.57 21.80
N GLY A 24 -10.79 16.07 20.58
CA GLY A 24 -10.81 17.50 20.24
C GLY A 24 -9.44 18.16 20.14
N ILE A 25 -8.35 17.40 20.07
CA ILE A 25 -6.99 17.91 19.90
C ILE A 25 -6.62 17.90 18.41
N GLU A 26 -6.34 19.08 17.85
CA GLU A 26 -5.78 19.19 16.51
C GLU A 26 -4.30 18.80 16.50
N GLY A 27 -3.89 18.06 15.46
CA GLY A 27 -2.52 17.60 15.31
C GLY A 27 -2.11 17.52 13.83
N PHE A 28 -0.81 17.62 13.59
CA PHE A 28 -0.20 17.62 12.28
C PHE A 28 0.79 16.48 12.15
N LEU A 29 0.74 15.77 11.02
CA LEU A 29 1.71 14.74 10.67
C LEU A 29 2.77 15.33 9.74
N PHE A 30 4.00 15.40 10.23
CA PHE A 30 5.17 15.71 9.41
C PHE A 30 5.79 14.40 8.91
N ASP A 31 5.44 14.05 7.68
CA ASP A 31 6.11 13.00 6.91
C ASP A 31 7.24 13.63 6.07
N GLU A 32 8.48 13.38 6.47
CA GLU A 32 9.66 13.76 5.69
C GLU A 32 9.93 12.68 4.65
N ILE A 33 9.24 12.78 3.49
CA ILE A 33 9.42 11.90 2.33
C ILE A 33 10.85 12.03 1.80
N SER A 34 11.77 11.27 2.40
CA SER A 34 13.13 11.11 1.91
C SER A 34 13.17 9.96 0.91
N LEU A 35 13.08 10.32 -0.38
CA LEU A 35 13.60 9.47 -1.44
C LEU A 35 15.12 9.33 -1.24
N SER A 36 15.53 8.32 -0.46
CA SER A 36 16.93 7.92 -0.39
C SER A 36 17.34 7.39 -1.77
N VAL A 37 18.17 8.17 -2.46
CA VAL A 37 18.76 7.79 -3.73
C VAL A 37 19.62 6.53 -3.52
N VAL A 38 19.38 5.53 -4.37
CA VAL A 38 20.04 4.22 -4.37
C VAL A 38 21.56 4.36 -4.16
N GLY A 39 22.05 3.98 -2.97
CA GLY A 39 23.48 3.91 -2.66
C GLY A 39 23.87 4.25 -1.22
N ALA A 40 23.09 5.08 -0.51
CA ALA A 40 23.28 5.37 0.91
C ALA A 40 22.22 4.65 1.76
N GLY A 41 22.61 4.16 2.95
CA GLY A 41 21.79 3.26 3.77
C GLY A 41 20.39 3.81 4.09
N MET A 42 19.41 2.92 4.24
CA MET A 42 18.01 3.27 4.54
C MET A 42 17.86 3.89 5.94
N THR A 43 18.09 5.20 6.06
CA THR A 43 17.52 5.99 7.15
C THR A 43 16.05 6.25 6.86
N ALA A 44 15.18 5.36 7.33
CA ALA A 44 13.75 5.64 7.43
C ALA A 44 13.57 6.80 8.44
N ILE A 45 13.27 7.99 7.96
CA ILE A 45 12.96 9.13 8.83
C ILE A 45 11.58 8.88 9.45
N PRO A 46 11.43 8.91 10.79
CA PRO A 46 10.14 8.67 11.41
C PRO A 46 9.20 9.86 11.20
N ILE A 47 7.96 9.55 10.84
CA ILE A 47 6.85 10.49 10.75
C ILE A 47 6.61 11.09 12.15
N ARG A 48 6.62 12.40 12.26
CA ARG A 48 6.38 13.11 13.53
C ARG A 48 4.92 13.51 13.64
N LEU A 49 4.31 13.25 14.80
CA LEU A 49 3.01 13.80 15.18
C LEU A 49 3.24 14.98 16.12
N GLU A 50 2.81 16.17 15.69
CA GLU A 50 2.97 17.43 16.40
C GLU A 50 1.62 18.06 16.74
N VAL A 51 1.50 18.68 17.91
CA VAL A 51 0.28 19.36 18.40
C VAL A 51 0.62 20.75 18.93
N ALA A 52 -0.39 21.56 19.23
CA ALA A 52 -0.23 22.82 19.95
C ALA A 52 0.50 22.57 21.29
N ASP A 53 1.35 23.51 21.71
CA ASP A 53 2.16 23.33 22.93
C ASP A 53 1.28 23.27 24.20
N GLU A 54 0.10 23.90 24.13
CA GLU A 54 -0.97 23.91 25.12
C GLU A 54 -1.56 22.50 25.35
N ASP A 55 -1.67 21.70 24.29
CA ASP A 55 -2.27 20.35 24.32
C ASP A 55 -1.25 19.22 24.49
N ALA A 56 0.05 19.51 24.44
CA ALA A 56 1.11 18.51 24.38
C ALA A 56 1.06 17.48 25.53
N GLU A 57 0.80 17.93 26.77
CA GLU A 57 0.67 17.03 27.91
C GLU A 57 -0.58 16.15 27.85
N ARG A 58 -1.73 16.71 27.46
CA ARG A 58 -2.99 15.97 27.32
C ARG A 58 -2.90 14.94 26.19
N ALA A 59 -2.33 15.34 25.05
CA ALA A 59 -2.07 14.45 23.92
C ALA A 59 -1.19 13.25 24.32
N LEU A 60 -0.14 13.47 25.13
CA LEU A 60 0.70 12.37 25.64
C LEU A 60 -0.08 11.38 26.54
N ARG A 61 -1.02 11.84 27.36
CA ARG A 61 -1.87 10.96 28.19
C ARG A 61 -2.84 10.13 27.35
N ILE A 62 -3.51 10.75 26.38
CA ILE A 62 -4.40 10.06 25.43
C ILE A 62 -3.64 9.01 24.62
N LEU A 63 -2.44 9.34 24.11
CA LEU A 63 -1.62 8.38 23.34
C LEU A 63 -1.11 7.20 24.18
N ARG A 64 -0.97 7.36 25.51
CA ARG A 64 -0.68 6.26 26.44
C ARG A 64 -1.91 5.44 26.85
N GLY A 65 -3.12 5.88 26.52
CA GLY A 65 -4.37 5.28 26.99
C GLY A 65 -4.73 5.64 28.43
N GLU A 66 -4.15 6.70 28.99
CA GLU A 66 -4.49 7.22 30.32
C GLU A 66 -5.79 8.04 30.31
N GLU A 67 -6.17 8.58 29.14
CA GLU A 67 -7.42 9.32 28.87
C GLU A 67 -8.03 8.84 27.53
N GLY A 68 -9.36 8.98 27.36
CA GLY A 68 -10.09 8.74 26.10
C GLY A 68 -10.45 7.29 25.73
N ALA A 69 -9.85 6.29 26.39
CA ALA A 69 -10.18 4.87 26.16
C ALA A 69 -11.13 4.32 27.24
N GLY A 70 -12.44 4.57 27.10
CA GLY A 70 -13.45 3.81 27.83
C GLY A 70 -13.43 2.32 27.42
N PRO A 71 -13.85 1.38 28.29
CA PRO A 71 -14.08 -0.01 27.87
C PRO A 71 -15.09 -0.04 26.72
N LEU A 72 -14.93 -1.02 25.82
CA LEU A 72 -15.88 -1.22 24.72
C LEU A 72 -17.28 -1.46 25.32
N PRO A 73 -18.35 -0.81 24.81
CA PRO A 73 -19.69 -1.03 25.31
C PRO A 73 -20.09 -2.52 25.29
N ASP A 74 -20.68 -3.01 26.39
CA ASP A 74 -21.11 -4.42 26.55
C ASP A 74 -22.18 -4.84 25.52
N ASP A 75 -22.81 -3.88 24.83
CA ASP A 75 -23.78 -4.06 23.76
C ASP A 75 -23.16 -4.06 22.35
N PHE A 76 -21.83 -4.07 22.21
CA PHE A 76 -21.16 -4.26 20.93
C PHE A 76 -21.40 -5.68 20.40
N VAL A 77 -22.42 -5.82 19.54
CA VAL A 77 -22.64 -7.02 18.73
C VAL A 77 -21.76 -6.93 17.47
N PRO A 78 -20.75 -7.81 17.30
CA PRO A 78 -20.00 -7.86 16.05
C PRO A 78 -20.95 -8.24 14.90
N PRO A 79 -20.88 -7.59 13.73
CA PRO A 79 -21.73 -7.97 12.60
C PRO A 79 -21.44 -9.41 12.18
N GLU A 80 -22.49 -10.24 12.09
CA GLU A 80 -22.41 -11.60 11.55
C GLU A 80 -21.86 -11.54 10.12
N GLY A 81 -20.76 -12.24 9.86
CA GLY A 81 -20.03 -12.14 8.59
C GLY A 81 -18.78 -11.25 8.62
N ALA A 82 -18.38 -10.71 9.76
CA ALA A 82 -17.01 -10.18 9.97
C ALA A 82 -15.94 -11.28 10.08
N GLU A 83 -16.09 -12.38 9.32
CA GLU A 83 -14.91 -13.11 8.88
C GLU A 83 -14.13 -12.12 8.02
N GLY A 84 -12.88 -11.86 8.40
CA GLY A 84 -12.08 -10.83 7.75
C GLY A 84 -12.04 -11.13 6.27
N GLY A 85 -12.68 -10.27 5.46
CA GLY A 85 -12.66 -10.40 4.02
C GLY A 85 -11.21 -10.39 3.59
N GLU A 86 -10.69 -11.58 3.26
CA GLU A 86 -9.44 -11.70 2.52
C GLU A 86 -9.68 -10.85 1.28
N GLY A 87 -9.05 -9.67 1.26
CA GLY A 87 -9.21 -8.75 0.15
C GLY A 87 -8.93 -9.55 -1.11
N ASN A 88 -9.80 -9.42 -2.12
CA ASN A 88 -9.70 -10.17 -3.38
C ASN A 88 -8.53 -9.60 -4.20
N PHE A 89 -7.34 -9.72 -3.62
CA PHE A 89 -6.06 -9.46 -4.22
C PHE A 89 -5.75 -10.66 -5.11
N PRO A 90 -5.37 -10.42 -6.38
CA PRO A 90 -5.06 -11.52 -7.28
C PRO A 90 -3.98 -12.39 -6.67
N LYS A 91 -4.17 -13.71 -6.73
CA LYS A 91 -3.30 -14.71 -6.06
C LYS A 91 -1.98 -14.92 -6.81
N VAL A 92 -1.28 -13.83 -7.12
CA VAL A 92 0.03 -13.83 -7.81
C VAL A 92 1.10 -14.44 -6.92
N THR A 93 1.76 -15.49 -7.41
CA THR A 93 2.87 -16.10 -6.70
C THR A 93 4.16 -15.29 -6.88
N ALA A 94 5.08 -15.41 -5.91
CA ALA A 94 6.40 -14.76 -6.00
C ALA A 94 7.19 -15.18 -7.25
N LYS A 95 6.93 -16.38 -7.78
CA LYS A 95 7.56 -16.89 -9.02
C LYS A 95 7.04 -16.17 -10.26
N GLU A 96 5.74 -15.91 -10.33
CA GLU A 96 5.11 -15.17 -11.43
C GLU A 96 5.52 -13.70 -11.42
N LEU A 97 5.54 -13.07 -10.24
CA LEU A 97 6.07 -11.71 -10.05
C LEU A 97 7.54 -11.62 -10.50
N GLY A 98 8.39 -12.56 -10.09
CA GLY A 98 9.79 -12.62 -10.53
C GLY A 98 9.94 -12.81 -12.04
N SER A 99 9.11 -13.67 -12.66
CA SER A 99 9.09 -13.85 -14.11
C SER A 99 8.65 -12.58 -14.84
N ALA A 100 7.57 -11.94 -14.39
CA ALA A 100 7.06 -10.70 -14.96
C ALA A 100 8.09 -9.56 -14.88
N PHE A 101 8.83 -9.46 -13.77
CA PHE A 101 9.94 -8.52 -13.60
C PHE A 101 11.07 -8.76 -14.60
N ILE A 102 11.54 -10.00 -14.74
CA ILE A 102 12.61 -10.33 -15.70
C ILE A 102 12.14 -10.07 -17.14
N THR A 103 10.93 -10.49 -17.51
CA THR A 103 10.38 -10.29 -18.85
C THR A 103 10.22 -8.79 -19.18
N GLY A 104 9.67 -8.00 -18.26
CA GLY A 104 9.54 -6.55 -18.42
C GLY A 104 10.90 -5.87 -18.60
N GLY A 105 11.87 -6.18 -17.73
CA GLY A 105 13.21 -5.61 -17.80
C GLY A 105 13.93 -5.93 -19.12
N VAL A 106 13.87 -7.19 -19.57
CA VAL A 106 14.44 -7.60 -20.88
C VAL A 106 13.73 -6.89 -22.04
N MET A 107 12.40 -6.80 -22.04
CA MET A 107 11.64 -6.13 -23.10
C MET A 107 11.96 -4.62 -23.18
N THR A 108 12.17 -3.95 -22.06
CA THR A 108 12.59 -2.55 -22.03
C THR A 108 14.04 -2.38 -22.54
N LEU A 109 14.95 -3.29 -22.21
CA LEU A 109 16.30 -3.28 -22.79
C LEU A 109 16.29 -3.52 -24.30
N ILE A 110 15.39 -4.35 -24.84
CA ILE A 110 15.25 -4.54 -26.28
C ILE A 110 14.65 -3.29 -26.94
N THR A 111 13.55 -2.76 -26.40
CA THR A 111 12.82 -1.64 -27.04
C THR A 111 13.52 -0.28 -26.91
N ILE A 112 14.24 -0.02 -25.83
CA ILE A 112 14.95 1.26 -25.59
C ILE A 112 16.46 1.12 -25.83
N GLY A 113 17.06 0.00 -25.41
CA GLY A 113 18.50 -0.24 -25.55
C GLY A 113 18.94 -0.46 -26.99
N LEU A 114 18.17 -1.17 -27.83
CA LEU A 114 18.56 -1.42 -29.22
C LEU A 114 18.56 -0.14 -30.08
N PRO A 115 17.54 0.75 -30.03
CA PRO A 115 17.60 2.05 -30.71
C PRO A 115 18.66 2.98 -30.12
N GLY A 116 18.84 2.95 -28.80
CA GLY A 116 19.92 3.69 -28.12
C GLY A 116 21.29 3.29 -28.68
N LEU A 117 21.56 1.99 -28.84
CA LEU A 117 22.79 1.45 -29.40
C LEU A 117 23.01 1.89 -30.86
N ALA A 118 21.95 1.93 -31.68
CA ALA A 118 22.02 2.46 -33.04
C ALA A 118 22.37 3.97 -33.07
N ALA A 119 21.81 4.77 -32.15
CA ALA A 119 22.13 6.20 -32.03
C ALA A 119 23.59 6.46 -31.57
N MET A 120 24.24 5.49 -30.91
CA MET A 120 25.67 5.58 -30.55
C MET A 120 26.58 5.42 -31.75
N VAL A 121 26.24 4.54 -32.69
CA VAL A 121 27.02 4.33 -33.93
C VAL A 121 27.01 5.62 -34.77
N GLY A 122 25.94 6.41 -34.69
CA GLY A 122 25.85 7.76 -35.25
C GLY A 122 26.53 8.88 -34.42
N GLY A 123 27.21 8.55 -33.32
CA GLY A 123 27.92 9.51 -32.47
C GLY A 123 27.02 10.47 -31.66
N MET A 124 25.71 10.22 -31.62
CA MET A 124 24.72 11.19 -31.13
C MET A 124 24.46 11.09 -29.62
N ILE A 125 24.83 9.97 -28.97
CA ILE A 125 24.59 9.69 -27.55
C ILE A 125 25.82 9.03 -26.91
N ARG A 126 26.14 9.37 -25.65
CA ARG A 126 27.25 8.81 -24.87
C ARG A 126 26.95 7.44 -24.26
N PRO A 127 28.00 6.62 -24.01
CA PRO A 127 28.11 5.62 -22.95
C PRO A 127 26.91 5.35 -22.02
N PRO A 128 25.91 4.47 -22.26
CA PRO A 128 25.02 4.07 -21.17
C PRO A 128 25.88 3.36 -20.12
N THR A 129 25.99 3.97 -18.94
CA THR A 129 26.76 3.37 -17.84
C THR A 129 26.08 2.08 -17.39
N ILE A 130 26.85 1.17 -16.75
CA ILE A 130 26.28 -0.06 -16.17
C ILE A 130 25.10 0.27 -15.25
N GLY A 131 25.20 1.35 -14.45
CA GLY A 131 24.09 1.86 -13.64
C GLY A 131 22.87 2.31 -14.45
N GLY A 132 23.06 2.98 -15.60
CA GLY A 132 21.97 3.36 -16.51
C GLY A 132 21.26 2.17 -17.16
N VAL A 133 22.01 1.13 -17.54
CA VAL A 133 21.44 -0.12 -18.07
C VAL A 133 20.63 -0.86 -16.99
N LEU A 134 21.17 -0.95 -15.77
CA LEU A 134 20.47 -1.55 -14.63
C LEU A 134 19.21 -0.75 -14.23
N LEU A 135 19.24 0.57 -14.32
CA LEU A 135 18.08 1.43 -14.07
C LEU A 135 16.96 1.19 -15.10
N LEU A 136 17.30 1.14 -16.40
CA LEU A 136 16.34 0.82 -17.46
C LEU A 136 15.72 -0.56 -17.29
N PHE A 137 16.53 -1.56 -16.93
CA PHE A 137 16.06 -2.91 -16.61
C PHE A 137 15.10 -2.91 -15.42
N ALA A 138 15.43 -2.20 -14.33
CA ALA A 138 14.59 -2.11 -13.14
C ALA A 138 13.24 -1.41 -13.43
N ILE A 139 13.24 -0.30 -14.19
CA ILE A 139 12.02 0.40 -14.63
C ILE A 139 11.14 -0.55 -15.45
N GLY A 140 11.74 -1.25 -16.43
CA GLY A 140 11.03 -2.23 -17.25
C GLY A 140 10.43 -3.37 -16.44
N GLY A 141 11.18 -3.88 -15.45
CA GLY A 141 10.72 -4.96 -14.60
C GLY A 141 9.57 -4.56 -13.68
N VAL A 142 9.62 -3.38 -13.07
CA VAL A 142 8.49 -2.82 -12.31
C VAL A 142 7.26 -2.67 -13.20
N GLY A 143 7.42 -2.12 -14.42
CA GLY A 143 6.33 -2.02 -15.39
C GLY A 143 5.73 -3.38 -15.78
N GLY A 144 6.57 -4.41 -15.98
CA GLY A 144 6.13 -5.78 -16.26
C GLY A 144 5.33 -6.41 -15.13
N VAL A 145 5.75 -6.20 -13.87
CA VAL A 145 5.01 -6.64 -12.68
C VAL A 145 3.64 -5.95 -12.60
N ILE A 146 3.59 -4.63 -12.76
CA ILE A 146 2.32 -3.88 -12.73
C ILE A 146 1.38 -4.39 -13.81
N MET A 147 1.85 -4.53 -15.06
CA MET A 147 1.04 -5.04 -16.17
C MET A 147 0.50 -6.45 -15.89
N HIS A 148 1.29 -7.33 -15.27
CA HIS A 148 0.86 -8.68 -14.93
C HIS A 148 -0.26 -8.68 -13.87
N VAL A 149 -0.10 -7.91 -12.79
CA VAL A 149 -1.13 -7.77 -11.74
C VAL A 149 -2.43 -7.18 -12.31
N TYR A 150 -2.35 -6.13 -13.13
CA TYR A 150 -3.52 -5.56 -13.80
C TYR A 150 -4.21 -6.57 -14.73
N ARG A 151 -3.45 -7.39 -15.46
CA ARG A 151 -4.02 -8.41 -16.35
C ARG A 151 -4.72 -9.52 -15.59
N GLU A 152 -4.19 -9.94 -14.44
CA GLU A 152 -4.81 -11.00 -13.63
C GLU A 152 -6.10 -10.51 -12.97
N GLY A 153 -6.10 -9.30 -12.40
CA GLY A 153 -7.33 -8.69 -11.85
C GLY A 153 -8.42 -8.47 -12.91
N GLN A 154 -8.06 -8.25 -14.18
CA GLN A 154 -9.03 -8.19 -15.30
C GLN A 154 -9.63 -9.56 -15.65
N LYS A 155 -8.88 -10.66 -15.52
CA LYS A 155 -9.43 -12.02 -15.69
C LYS A 155 -10.38 -12.37 -14.55
N GLU A 156 -9.98 -12.11 -13.31
CA GLU A 156 -10.82 -12.38 -12.13
C GLU A 156 -12.13 -11.58 -12.19
N ALA A 157 -12.11 -10.35 -12.68
CA ALA A 157 -13.31 -9.56 -12.95
C ALA A 157 -14.21 -10.18 -14.04
N ALA A 158 -13.64 -10.67 -15.14
CA ALA A 158 -14.40 -11.33 -16.21
C ALA A 158 -14.99 -12.68 -15.77
N GLU A 159 -14.24 -13.48 -15.01
CA GLU A 159 -14.72 -14.76 -14.45
C GLU A 159 -15.79 -14.56 -13.36
N ALA A 160 -15.78 -13.43 -12.65
CA ALA A 160 -16.83 -13.03 -11.73
C ALA A 160 -18.12 -12.61 -12.47
N GLU A 161 -18.01 -11.95 -13.62
CA GLU A 161 -19.15 -11.56 -14.46
C GLU A 161 -19.78 -12.76 -15.19
N GLU A 162 -19.00 -13.81 -15.50
CA GLU A 162 -19.49 -15.03 -16.17
C GLU A 162 -20.14 -16.05 -15.21
N ARG A 163 -20.10 -15.83 -13.88
CA ARG A 163 -20.91 -16.59 -12.91
C ARG A 163 -22.23 -15.86 -12.62
N PRO A 164 -23.35 -16.21 -13.30
CA PRO A 164 -24.65 -15.73 -12.86
C PRO A 164 -24.93 -16.23 -11.44
N ASP A 165 -25.43 -15.33 -10.59
CA ASP A 165 -25.68 -15.59 -9.18
C ASP A 165 -26.40 -16.92 -8.94
N THR A 166 -25.68 -17.88 -8.34
CA THR A 166 -26.35 -18.94 -7.56
C THR A 166 -26.80 -18.33 -6.25
N HIS A 167 -27.75 -17.39 -6.35
CA HIS A 167 -28.41 -16.79 -5.21
C HIS A 167 -28.99 -17.94 -4.38
N PRO A 168 -28.49 -18.18 -3.15
CA PRO A 168 -29.10 -19.19 -2.30
C PRO A 168 -30.53 -18.70 -2.02
N GLU A 169 -31.50 -19.49 -2.46
CA GLU A 169 -32.92 -19.19 -2.23
C GLU A 169 -33.12 -19.12 -0.70
N PRO A 170 -33.61 -17.99 -0.14
CA PRO A 170 -33.74 -17.85 1.29
C PRO A 170 -34.71 -18.93 1.80
N PRO A 171 -34.36 -19.71 2.85
CA PRO A 171 -35.13 -20.88 3.24
C PRO A 171 -36.58 -20.51 3.54
N ASN A 172 -37.50 -21.11 2.77
CA ASN A 172 -38.92 -20.86 2.85
C ASN A 172 -39.45 -21.19 4.27
N LYS A 173 -39.80 -20.16 5.05
CA LYS A 173 -40.23 -20.27 6.46
C LYS A 173 -41.59 -20.96 6.68
N THR A 174 -42.18 -21.59 5.66
CA THR A 174 -43.56 -22.08 5.70
C THR A 174 -43.71 -23.51 6.26
N ASP A 175 -42.64 -24.32 6.28
CA ASP A 175 -42.72 -25.73 6.71
C ASP A 175 -42.57 -25.98 8.22
N ALA A 176 -42.43 -24.93 9.04
CA ALA A 176 -42.29 -25.05 10.50
C ALA A 176 -43.62 -25.21 11.28
N ARG A 177 -44.74 -25.56 10.61
CA ARG A 177 -46.03 -25.88 11.25
C ARG A 177 -46.80 -26.98 10.52
N ARG A 178 -46.47 -28.24 10.82
CA ARG A 178 -47.42 -29.36 10.83
C ARG A 178 -46.99 -30.45 11.80
#